data_AF-A0A2E4QH28-F1
#
_entry.id   AF-A0A2E4QH28-F1
#
_cell.length_a   1.000
_cell.length_b   1.000
_cell.length_c   1.000
_cell.angle_alpha   90.00
_cell.angle_beta   90.00
_cell.angle_gamma   90.00
#
_symmetry.space_group_name_H-M   'P 1'
#
loop_
_entity.id
_entity.type
_entity.pdbx_description
1 polymer ?
#
loop_
_entity_poly.entity_id
_entity_poly.type
_entity_poly.pdbx_seq_one_letter_code
_entity_poly.pdbx_strand_id
1 'polypeptide(L)'
;MALPHIAGPRIRRESEYLAQQLETLRHNGAITNEAFLDAGAVQGAFELIGTLIEMGVSQKEIQQELRNTLVRAKRLEEKHPGLDFAVESGRAS
;
A
#
# COMPACT_ATOMS: atom_id res chain seq x y z
N MET A 1 -8.28 3.12 23.88
CA MET A 1 -7.77 1.88 23.27
C MET A 1 -8.37 1.79 21.87
N ALA A 2 -7.59 1.88 20.80
CA ALA A 2 -8.10 1.78 19.43
C ALA A 2 -8.38 0.31 19.11
N LEU A 3 -9.64 -0.01 18.80
CA LEU A 3 -10.11 -1.36 18.55
C LEU A 3 -9.47 -1.93 17.26
N PRO A 4 -8.82 -3.11 17.30
CA PRO A 4 -8.20 -3.77 16.14
C PRO A 4 -9.17 -3.94 14.95
N HIS A 5 -10.46 -4.10 15.24
CA HIS A 5 -11.51 -4.35 14.25
C HIS A 5 -11.75 -3.20 13.26
N ILE A 6 -11.38 -1.95 13.61
CA ILE A 6 -11.56 -0.80 12.71
C ILE A 6 -10.43 -0.71 11.67
N ALA A 7 -9.26 -1.29 11.97
CA ALA A 7 -8.07 -1.16 11.13
C ALA A 7 -8.10 -2.08 9.88
N GLY A 8 -8.59 -3.32 10.02
CA GLY A 8 -8.61 -4.30 8.91
C GLY A 8 -9.38 -3.81 7.68
N PRO A 9 -10.66 -3.40 7.81
CA PRO A 9 -11.44 -2.86 6.69
C PRO A 9 -10.88 -1.57 6.09
N ARG A 10 -10.11 -0.79 6.87
CA ARG A 10 -9.43 0.41 6.36
C ARG A 10 -8.21 0.02 5.52
N ILE A 11 -7.38 -0.90 6.01
CA ILE A 11 -6.18 -1.38 5.31
C ILE A 11 -6.56 -2.08 3.99
N ARG A 12 -7.65 -2.86 3.96
CA ARG A 12 -8.15 -3.45 2.70
C ARG A 12 -8.54 -2.40 1.67
N ARG A 13 -9.29 -1.37 2.07
CA ARG A 13 -9.65 -0.26 1.18
C ARG A 13 -8.42 0.47 0.64
N GLU A 14 -7.39 0.65 1.45
CA GLU A 14 -6.13 1.24 0.98
C GLU A 14 -5.43 0.33 -0.04
N SER A 15 -5.41 -0.98 0.19
CA SER A 15 -4.83 -1.93 -0.77
C SER A 15 -5.59 -1.96 -2.09
N GLU A 16 -6.93 -1.98 -2.05
CA GLU A 16 -7.80 -1.92 -3.23
C GLU A 16 -7.59 -0.63 -4.02
N TYR A 17 -7.51 0.50 -3.32
CA TYR A 17 -7.17 1.79 -3.93
C TYR A 17 -5.81 1.74 -4.63
N LEU A 18 -4.77 1.26 -3.94
CA LEU A 18 -3.43 1.14 -4.52
C LEU A 18 -3.44 0.25 -5.77
N ALA A 19 -4.11 -0.90 -5.73
CA ALA A 19 -4.19 -1.81 -6.87
C ALA A 19 -4.86 -1.13 -8.08
N GLN A 20 -6.01 -0.49 -7.88
CA GLN A 20 -6.75 0.18 -8.94
C GLN A 20 -6.00 1.38 -9.51
N GLN A 21 -5.36 2.17 -8.64
CA GLN A 21 -4.66 3.37 -9.07
C GLN A 21 -3.35 3.03 -9.77
N LEU A 22 -2.57 2.07 -9.28
CA LEU A 22 -1.34 1.62 -9.95
C LEU A 22 -1.66 1.07 -11.35
N GLU A 23 -2.75 0.32 -11.51
CA GLU A 23 -3.17 -0.17 -12.81
C GLU A 23 -3.59 0.97 -13.76
N THR A 24 -4.30 1.97 -13.24
CA THR A 24 -4.69 3.16 -14.01
C THR A 24 -3.47 3.96 -14.47
N LEU A 25 -2.52 4.20 -13.57
CA LEU A 25 -1.27 4.91 -13.86
C LEU A 25 -0.36 4.14 -14.83
N ARG A 26 -0.38 2.81 -14.77
CA ARG A 26 0.35 1.98 -15.73
C ARG A 26 -0.30 2.07 -17.11
N HIS A 27 -1.62 1.99 -17.18
CA HIS A 27 -2.37 2.04 -18.43
C HIS A 27 -2.27 3.38 -19.15
N ASN A 28 -2.28 4.50 -18.42
CA ASN A 28 -2.15 5.84 -19.01
C ASN A 28 -0.69 6.26 -19.25
N GLY A 29 0.28 5.40 -18.88
CA GLY A 29 1.71 5.65 -19.06
C GLY A 29 2.33 6.63 -18.05
N ALA A 30 1.62 7.00 -16.98
CA ALA A 30 2.13 7.86 -15.92
C ALA A 30 3.20 7.18 -15.06
N ILE A 31 3.19 5.86 -14.97
CA ILE A 31 4.26 5.08 -14.31
C ILE A 31 4.81 4.02 -15.26
N THR A 32 6.07 3.65 -15.06
CA THR A 32 6.70 2.57 -15.83
C THR A 32 6.19 1.20 -15.39
N ASN A 33 6.33 0.20 -16.25
CA ASN A 33 6.02 -1.18 -15.87
C ASN A 33 6.88 -1.68 -14.70
N GLU A 34 8.14 -1.23 -14.60
CA GLU A 34 9.00 -1.54 -13.46
C GLU A 34 8.46 -0.91 -12.16
N ALA A 35 8.07 0.37 -12.20
CA ALA A 35 7.47 1.04 -11.06
C ALA A 35 6.18 0.35 -10.60
N PHE A 36 5.34 -0.10 -11.54
CA PHE A 36 4.15 -0.88 -11.24
C PHE A 36 4.48 -2.21 -10.52
N LEU A 37 5.45 -2.97 -11.04
CA LEU A 37 5.84 -4.26 -10.44
C LEU A 37 6.42 -4.09 -9.04
N ASP A 38 7.27 -3.08 -8.84
CA ASP A 38 7.86 -2.79 -7.53
C ASP A 38 6.80 -2.27 -6.54
N ALA A 39 5.86 -1.45 -7.01
CA ALA A 39 4.74 -0.95 -6.22
C ALA A 39 3.76 -2.06 -5.81
N GLY A 40 3.59 -3.08 -6.65
CA GLY A 40 2.83 -4.29 -6.32
C GLY A 40 3.33 -4.99 -5.05
N ALA A 41 4.63 -4.96 -4.78
CA ALA A 41 5.18 -5.53 -3.54
C ALA A 41 4.74 -4.77 -2.27
N VAL A 42 4.52 -3.44 -2.39
CA VAL A 42 3.96 -2.63 -1.30
C VAL A 42 2.47 -2.89 -1.18
N GLN A 43 1.73 -2.88 -2.29
CA GLN A 43 0.28 -3.15 -2.30
C GLN A 43 -0.07 -4.52 -1.68
N GLY A 44 0.65 -5.58 -2.05
CA GLY A 44 0.48 -6.91 -1.45
C GLY A 44 0.84 -6.98 0.03
N ALA A 45 1.75 -6.12 0.51
CA ALA A 45 2.03 -6.02 1.94
C ALA A 45 0.83 -5.46 2.73
N PHE A 46 0.06 -4.53 2.14
CA PHE A 46 -1.20 -4.07 2.75
C PHE A 46 -2.26 -5.18 2.79
N GLU A 47 -2.37 -6.02 1.75
CA GLU A 47 -3.28 -7.19 1.77
C GLU A 47 -2.92 -8.16 2.90
N LEU A 48 -1.63 -8.47 3.05
CA LEU A 48 -1.12 -9.32 4.11
C LEU A 48 -1.45 -8.72 5.49
N ILE A 49 -1.20 -7.42 5.69
CA ILE A 49 -1.50 -6.75 6.96
C ILE A 49 -3.00 -6.80 7.27
N GLY A 50 -3.88 -6.59 6.29
CA GLY A 50 -5.33 -6.74 6.47
C GLY A 50 -5.71 -8.15 6.94
N THR A 51 -5.13 -9.16 6.29
CA THR A 51 -5.33 -10.57 6.65
C THR A 51 -4.84 -10.88 8.07
N LEU A 52 -3.66 -10.39 8.45
CA LEU A 52 -3.11 -10.58 9.80
C LEU A 52 -4.01 -9.94 10.88
N ILE A 53 -4.58 -8.77 10.61
CA ILE A 53 -5.53 -8.11 11.53
C ILE A 53 -6.78 -8.97 11.72
N GLU A 54 -7.31 -9.57 10.65
CA GLU A 54 -8.48 -10.45 10.71
C GLU A 54 -8.23 -11.75 11.46
N MET A 55 -7.02 -12.30 11.31
CA MET A 55 -6.58 -13.48 12.08
C MET A 55 -6.34 -13.16 13.57
N GLY A 56 -6.50 -11.90 14.00
CA GLY A 56 -6.31 -11.49 15.39
C GLY A 56 -4.85 -11.48 15.83
N VAL A 57 -3.91 -11.31 14.89
CA VAL A 57 -2.48 -11.18 15.17
C VAL A 57 -2.23 -9.98 16.08
N SER A 58 -1.20 -10.06 16.93
CA SER A 58 -0.97 -9.05 17.95
C SER A 58 -0.70 -7.67 17.33
N GLN A 59 -1.20 -6.62 17.98
CA GLN A 59 -0.93 -5.23 17.60
C GLN A 59 0.56 -4.94 17.41
N LYS A 60 1.43 -5.56 18.22
CA LYS A 60 2.89 -5.37 18.13
C LYS A 60 3.45 -5.86 16.79
N GLU A 61 2.99 -7.03 16.33
CA GLU A 61 3.40 -7.63 15.05
C GLU A 61 2.85 -6.83 13.87
N ILE A 62 1.57 -6.44 13.92
CA ILE A 62 0.96 -5.55 12.91
C ILE A 62 1.75 -4.25 12.78
N GLN A 63 2.10 -3.63 13.90
CA GLN A 63 2.90 -2.40 13.91
C GLN A 63 4.31 -2.62 13.35
N GLN A 64 4.90 -3.81 13.53
CA GLN A 64 6.18 -4.14 12.93
C GLN A 64 6.06 -4.26 11.40
N GLU A 65 5.04 -4.94 10.90
CA GLU A 65 4.81 -5.08 9.46
C GLU A 65 4.49 -3.74 8.78
N LEU A 66 3.73 -2.86 9.44
CA LEU A 66 3.50 -1.50 8.96
C LEU A 66 4.81 -0.70 8.84
N ARG A 67 5.71 -0.81 9.83
CA ARG A 67 7.03 -0.15 9.75
C ARG A 67 7.88 -0.71 8.61
N ASN A 68 7.89 -2.03 8.43
CA ASN A 68 8.62 -2.67 7.34
C ASN A 68 8.08 -2.21 5.97
N THR A 69 6.76 -2.13 5.84
CA THR A 69 6.07 -1.67 4.62
C THR A 69 6.38 -0.21 4.33
N LEU A 70 6.40 0.65 5.36
CA LEU A 70 6.79 2.06 5.21
C LEU A 70 8.23 2.21 4.70
N VAL A 71 9.17 1.39 5.19
CA VAL A 71 10.56 1.41 4.71
C VAL A 71 10.62 0.99 3.23
N ARG A 72 9.84 0.00 2.82
CA ARG A 72 9.75 -0.43 1.42
C ARG A 72 9.16 0.67 0.54
N ALA A 73 8.08 1.32 0.98
CA ALA A 73 7.46 2.43 0.25
C ALA A 73 8.41 3.62 0.08
N LYS A 74 9.20 3.96 1.10
CA LYS A 74 10.22 5.02 0.98
C LYS A 74 11.29 4.68 -0.05
N ARG A 75 11.81 3.45 -0.02
CA ARG A 75 12.80 2.99 -1.02
C ARG A 75 12.23 2.95 -2.43
N LEU A 76 10.93 2.64 -2.54
CA LEU A 76 10.23 2.64 -3.81
C LEU A 76 10.16 4.06 -4.40
N GLU A 77 9.83 5.06 -3.59
CA GLU A 77 9.84 6.47 -4.00
C GLU A 77 11.26 6.95 -4.37
N GLU A 78 12.28 6.53 -3.63
CA GLU A 78 13.68 6.82 -3.97
C GLU A 78 14.08 6.20 -5.33
N LYS A 79 13.59 4.99 -5.62
CA LYS A 79 13.86 4.28 -6.89
C LYS A 79 13.06 4.86 -8.05
N HIS A 80 11.81 5.26 -7.81
CA HIS A 80 10.88 5.79 -8.79
C HIS A 80 10.32 7.15 -8.32
N PRO A 81 11.09 8.25 -8.44
CA PRO A 81 10.68 9.55 -7.93
C PRO A 81 9.39 10.05 -8.56
N GLY A 82 8.47 10.54 -7.72
CA GLY A 82 7.15 11.03 -8.13
C GLY A 82 6.07 9.95 -8.19
N LEU A 83 6.39 8.70 -7.85
CA LEU A 83 5.40 7.62 -7.78
C LEU A 83 4.35 7.88 -6.70
N ASP A 84 4.77 8.32 -5.52
CA ASP A 84 3.87 8.68 -4.41
C ASP A 84 2.90 9.78 -4.84
N PHE A 85 3.41 10.84 -5.50
CA PHE A 85 2.58 11.91 -6.04
C PHE A 85 1.59 11.40 -7.10
N ALA A 86 2.05 10.54 -8.03
CA ALA A 86 1.20 9.95 -9.05
C ALA A 86 0.07 9.12 -8.43
N VAL A 87 0.38 8.31 -7.41
CA VAL A 87 -0.61 7.54 -6.67
C VAL A 87 -1.60 8.47 -5.96
N GLU A 88 -1.14 9.49 -5.25
CA GLU A 88 -2.02 10.40 -4.50
C GLU A 88 -2.89 11.30 -5.39
N SER A 89 -2.47 11.58 -6.63
CA SER A 89 -3.28 12.34 -7.60
C SER A 89 -4.66 11.72 -7.87
N GLY A 90 -4.78 10.39 -7.73
CA GLY A 90 -6.05 9.67 -7.88
C GLY A 90 -7.04 9.85 -6.73
N ARG A 91 -6.60 10.41 -5.58
CA ARG A 91 -7.50 10.74 -4.45
C ARG A 91 -8.12 12.13 -4.58
N ALA A 92 -7.47 13.01 -5.33
CA ALA A 92 -7.94 14.37 -5.58
C ALA A 92 -8.91 14.45 -6.77
N SER A 93 -9.15 13.32 -7.43
CA SER A 93 -10.01 13.15 -8.61
C SER A 93 -11.39 12.60 -8.20
#